data_AF-A0A1J0W352-F1
#
_entry.id   AF-A0A1J0W352-F1
#
_cell.length_a   1.000
_cell.length_b   1.000
_cell.length_c   1.000
_cell.angle_alpha   90.00
_cell.angle_beta   90.00
_cell.angle_gamma   90.00
#
_symmetry.space_group_name_H-M   'P 1'
#
loop_
_entity.id
_entity.type
_entity.pdbx_description
1 polymer ?
#
loop_
_entity_poly.entity_id
_entity_poly.type
_entity_poly.pdbx_seq_one_letter_code
_entity_poly.pdbx_strand_id
1 'polypeptide(L)'
;MGFEWPDWAIAHLIGIEPSEVRQVLAASRRWPRPAFDGQVSVLTVWGRTTAGRPLIVVTRQRDDWTWVIIGARAMRAEELARFEQWESETRS
;
A
#
# COMPACT_ATOMS: atom_id res chain seq x y z
N MET A 1 -7.55 12.15 9.26
CA MET A 1 -7.87 11.20 8.17
C MET A 1 -7.97 9.82 8.78
N GLY A 2 -9.13 9.17 8.70
CA GLY A 2 -9.33 7.82 9.22
C GLY A 2 -9.18 6.78 8.12
N PHE A 3 -8.46 5.69 8.40
CA PHE A 3 -8.46 4.51 7.56
C PHE A 3 -9.44 3.50 8.16
N GLU A 4 -10.47 3.15 7.40
CA GLU A 4 -11.34 2.03 7.73
C GLU A 4 -10.72 0.76 7.18
N TRP A 5 -10.64 -0.29 8.00
CA TRP A 5 -10.16 -1.60 7.56
C TRP A 5 -11.20 -2.67 7.87
N PRO A 6 -12.05 -3.02 6.89
CA PRO A 6 -13.09 -4.01 7.09
C PRO A 6 -12.52 -5.42 7.31
N ASP A 7 -13.22 -6.25 8.09
CA ASP A 7 -12.80 -7.63 8.39
C ASP A 7 -12.60 -8.48 7.12
N TRP A 8 -13.42 -8.26 6.09
CA TRP A 8 -13.28 -8.96 4.80
C TRP A 8 -11.96 -8.63 4.10
N ALA A 9 -11.45 -7.40 4.25
CA ALA A 9 -10.19 -6.95 3.66
C ALA A 9 -8.99 -7.43 4.48
N ILE A 10 -9.15 -7.60 5.79
CA ILE A 10 -8.17 -8.27 6.65
C ILE A 10 -8.06 -9.74 6.24
N ALA A 11 -9.18 -10.42 6.02
CA ALA A 11 -9.21 -11.81 5.58
C ALA A 11 -8.59 -12.04 4.19
N HIS A 12 -8.51 -10.99 3.35
CA HIS A 12 -7.83 -11.04 2.04
C HIS A 12 -6.31 -10.87 2.13
N LEU A 13 -5.75 -10.62 3.31
CA LEU A 13 -4.30 -10.61 3.51
C LEU A 13 -3.75 -12.02 3.43
N ILE A 14 -3.01 -12.31 2.36
CA ILE A 14 -2.32 -13.59 2.20
C ILE A 14 -0.86 -13.40 2.64
N GLY A 15 -0.52 -13.93 3.82
CA GLY A 15 0.86 -13.93 4.34
C GLY A 15 1.41 -12.54 4.71
N ILE A 16 0.51 -11.61 5.05
CA ILE A 16 0.84 -10.25 5.51
C ILE A 16 0.10 -9.97 6.80
N GLU A 17 0.82 -9.50 7.81
CA GLU A 17 0.20 -9.11 9.06
C GLU A 17 -0.44 -7.71 8.97
N PRO A 18 -1.53 -7.45 9.70
CA PRO A 18 -2.10 -6.11 9.81
C PRO A 18 -1.11 -5.06 10.35
N SER A 19 -0.16 -5.49 11.17
CA SER A 19 0.94 -4.68 11.68
C SER A 19 1.83 -4.15 10.55
N GLU A 20 2.19 -4.99 9.59
CA GLU A 20 3.03 -4.66 8.43
C GLU A 20 2.36 -3.59 7.55
N VAL A 21 1.05 -3.70 7.32
CA VAL A 21 0.29 -2.70 6.57
C VAL A 21 0.31 -1.35 7.27
N ARG A 22 0.08 -1.33 8.59
CA ARG A 22 0.16 -0.09 9.37
C ARG A 22 1.56 0.52 9.32
N GLN A 23 2.62 -0.28 9.36
CA GLN A 23 3.98 0.21 9.23
C GLN A 23 4.22 0.89 7.89
N VAL A 24 3.75 0.30 6.78
CA VAL A 24 3.88 0.88 5.44
C VAL A 24 3.11 2.20 5.32
N LEU A 25 1.89 2.26 5.85
CA LEU A 25 1.08 3.49 5.85
C LEU A 25 1.70 4.58 6.73
N ALA A 26 2.31 4.20 7.86
CA ALA A 26 3.00 5.11 8.77
C ALA A 26 4.43 5.47 8.31
N ALA A 27 4.99 4.74 7.34
CA ALA A 27 6.36 4.96 6.89
C ALA A 27 6.53 6.38 6.33
N SER A 28 7.64 7.02 6.70
CA SER A 28 8.03 8.33 6.16
C SER A 28 8.37 8.24 4.68
N ARG A 29 8.89 7.10 4.23
CA ARG A 29 9.26 6.85 2.85
C ARG A 29 8.25 5.89 2.21
N ARG A 30 7.20 6.48 1.64
CA ARG A 30 6.14 5.77 0.93
C ARG A 30 5.85 6.46 -0.39
N TRP A 31 5.52 5.67 -1.41
CA TRP A 31 5.17 6.18 -2.73
C TRP A 31 3.67 5.94 -3.00
N PRO A 32 2.82 6.97 -2.85
CA PRO A 32 1.42 6.88 -3.24
C PRO A 32 1.30 6.92 -4.77
N ARG A 33 0.61 5.94 -5.34
CA ARG A 33 0.37 5.80 -6.77
C ARG A 33 -1.10 5.49 -7.06
N PRO A 34 -1.79 6.35 -7.83
CA PRO A 34 -3.10 5.99 -8.36
C PRO A 34 -2.95 4.79 -9.30
N ALA A 35 -3.85 3.83 -9.17
CA ALA A 35 -3.97 2.68 -10.05
C ALA A 35 -5.43 2.55 -10.48
N PHE A 36 -5.62 2.11 -11.72
CA PHE A 36 -6.94 1.87 -12.31
C PHE A 36 -6.92 0.47 -12.91
N ASP A 37 -7.86 -0.38 -12.50
CA ASP A 37 -7.94 -1.75 -13.01
C ASP A 37 -8.87 -1.91 -14.21
N GLY A 38 -9.48 -0.82 -14.69
CA GLY A 38 -10.51 -0.83 -15.74
C GLY A 38 -11.92 -0.58 -15.20
N GLN A 39 -12.16 -0.83 -13.92
CA GLN A 39 -13.47 -0.66 -13.27
C GLN A 39 -13.41 0.31 -12.10
N VAL A 40 -12.32 0.32 -11.32
CA VAL A 40 -12.21 1.13 -10.11
C VAL A 40 -10.88 1.87 -10.04
N SER A 41 -10.95 3.17 -9.70
CA SER A 41 -9.78 3.97 -9.33
C SER A 41 -9.44 3.71 -7.86
N VAL A 42 -8.24 3.21 -7.62
CA VAL A 42 -7.71 2.93 -6.29
C VAL A 42 -6.39 3.69 -6.09
N LEU A 43 -6.04 3.97 -4.83
CA LEU A 43 -4.74 4.50 -4.46
C LEU A 43 -3.90 3.38 -3.86
N THR A 44 -2.81 3.04 -4.52
CA THR A 44 -1.82 2.09 -4.03
C THR A 44 -0.71 2.84 -3.29
N VAL A 45 -0.34 2.40 -2.10
CA VAL A 45 0.75 2.95 -1.31
C VAL A 45 1.86 1.92 -1.24
N TRP A 46 2.99 2.26 -1.85
CA TRP A 46 4.13 1.38 -1.97
C TRP A 46 5.14 1.77 -0.89
N GLY A 47 5.63 0.80 -0.12
CA GLY A 47 6.60 1.09 0.93
C GLY A 47 7.24 -0.16 1.49
N ARG A 48 8.14 0.04 2.45
CA ARG A 48 8.78 -1.06 3.19
C ARG A 48 8.27 -1.10 4.62
N THR A 49 8.12 -2.32 5.15
CA THR A 49 7.94 -2.55 6.58
C THR A 49 9.20 -2.15 7.35
N THR A 50 9.12 -2.10 8.68
CA THR A 50 10.32 -1.86 9.51
C THR A 50 11.37 -2.96 9.35
N ALA A 51 10.95 -4.18 9.00
CA ALA A 51 11.82 -5.30 8.65
C ALA A 51 12.40 -5.22 7.22
N GLY A 52 12.08 -4.17 6.46
CA GLY A 52 12.59 -3.96 5.09
C GLY A 52 11.81 -4.70 4.00
N ARG A 53 10.73 -5.41 4.34
CA ARG A 53 9.91 -6.16 3.39
C ARG A 53 9.08 -5.19 2.53
N PRO A 54 9.17 -5.25 1.19
CA PRO A 54 8.44 -4.34 0.31
C PRO A 54 7.00 -4.80 0.09
N LEU A 55 6.04 -3.92 0.40
CA LEU A 55 4.60 -4.19 0.28
C LEU A 55 3.88 -3.08 -0.49
N ILE A 56 2.79 -3.47 -1.15
CA ILE A 56 1.80 -2.56 -1.73
C ILE A 56 0.54 -2.67 -0.90
N VAL A 57 0.11 -1.54 -0.35
CA VAL A 57 -1.18 -1.39 0.34
C VAL A 57 -2.16 -0.76 -0.64
N VAL A 58 -3.31 -1.39 -0.84
CA VAL A 58 -4.34 -0.88 -1.74
C VAL A 58 -5.43 -0.22 -0.91
N THR A 59 -5.66 1.06 -1.18
CA THR A 59 -6.70 1.85 -0.53
C THR A 59 -7.67 2.38 -1.58
N ARG A 60 -8.93 2.48 -1.19
CA ARG A 60 -9.98 3.09 -2.01
C ARG A 60 -10.62 4.22 -1.21
N GLN A 61 -10.80 5.36 -1.86
CA GLN A 61 -11.59 6.43 -1.27
C GLN A 61 -13.06 6.00 -1.32
N ARG A 62 -13.69 5.94 -0.15
CA ARG A 62 -15.13 5.65 -0.04
C ARG A 62 -15.93 6.94 -0.16
N ASP A 63 -15.52 7.95 0.59
CA ASP A 63 -16.11 9.29 0.64
C ASP A 63 -15.00 10.35 0.81
N ASP A 64 -15.34 11.64 0.82
CA ASP A 64 -14.37 12.76 0.88
C ASP A 64 -13.37 12.68 2.05
N TRP A 65 -13.72 11.99 3.14
CA TRP A 65 -12.93 11.91 4.37
C TRP A 65 -12.45 10.50 4.76
N THR A 66 -12.92 9.48 4.04
CA THR A 66 -12.78 8.07 4.45
C THR A 66 -12.05 7.26 3.40
N TRP A 67 -10.93 6.67 3.82
CA TRP A 67 -10.16 5.75 3.01
C TRP A 67 -10.32 4.34 3.55
N VAL A 68 -10.65 3.40 2.67
CA VAL A 68 -10.83 2.00 3.03
C VAL A 68 -9.62 1.21 2.54
N ILE A 69 -8.97 0.46 3.43
CA ILE A 69 -7.94 -0.49 3.04
C ILE A 69 -8.66 -1.72 2.50
N ILE A 70 -8.49 -1.99 1.21
CA ILE A 70 -9.16 -3.10 0.51
C ILE A 70 -8.25 -4.32 0.36
N GLY A 71 -6.94 -4.16 0.60
CA GLY A 71 -6.00 -5.27 0.65
C GLY A 71 -4.55 -4.81 0.74
N ALA A 72 -3.65 -5.76 0.95
CA ALA A 72 -2.22 -5.56 0.81
C ALA A 72 -1.58 -6.82 0.26
N ARG A 73 -0.46 -6.65 -0.45
CA ARG A 73 0.33 -7.76 -0.99
C ARG A 73 1.82 -7.41 -1.04
N ALA A 74 2.65 -8.44 -1.12
CA ALA A 74 4.07 -8.24 -1.41
C ALA A 74 4.25 -7.68 -2.83
N MET A 75 5.28 -6.86 -3.01
CA MET A 75 5.71 -6.43 -4.34
C MET A 75 6.24 -7.63 -5.13
N ARG A 76 5.90 -7.72 -6.41
CA ARG A 76 6.54 -8.63 -7.37
C ARG A 76 7.84 -8.01 -7.86
N ALA A 77 8.71 -8.83 -8.48
CA ALA A 77 10.04 -8.40 -8.92
C ALA A 77 10.03 -7.13 -9.79
N GLU A 78 9.10 -7.02 -10.75
CA GLU A 78 8.99 -5.85 -11.63
C GLU A 78 8.54 -4.58 -10.88
N GLU A 79 7.70 -4.74 -9.87
CA GLU A 79 7.19 -3.64 -9.05
C GLU A 79 8.28 -3.18 -8.07
N LEU A 80 9.00 -4.14 -7.48
CA LEU A 80 10.13 -3.86 -6.62
C LEU A 80 11.20 -3.06 -7.36
N ALA A 81 11.57 -3.45 -8.58
CA ALA A 81 12.54 -2.70 -9.39
C ALA A 81 12.11 -1.25 -9.63
N ARG A 82 10.82 -1.01 -9.93
CA ARG A 82 10.27 0.34 -10.07
C ARG A 82 10.27 1.12 -8.76
N PHE A 83 9.95 0.45 -7.67
CA PHE A 83 9.96 1.05 -6.34
C PHE A 83 11.39 1.47 -5.94
N GLU A 84 12.37 0.60 -6.15
CA GLU A 84 13.78 0.86 -5.84
C GLU A 84 14.38 1.98 -6.70
N GLN A 85 13.96 2.09 -7.95
CA GLN A 85 14.32 3.21 -8.81
C GLN A 85 13.80 4.53 -8.23
N TRP A 86 12.52 4.58 -7.88
CA TRP A 86 11.91 5.76 -7.23
C TRP A 86 12.57 6.06 -5.88
N GLU A 87 12.88 5.04 -5.08
CA GLU A 87 13.57 5.22 -3.80
C GLU A 87 14.93 5.90 -4.05
N SER A 88 15.66 5.49 -5.08
CA SER A 88 16.97 6.08 -5.42
C SER A 88 16.86 7.53 -5.88
N GLU A 89 15.86 7.86 -6.70
CA GLU A 89 15.61 9.22 -7.22
C GLU A 89 15.16 10.18 -6.11
N THR A 90 14.32 9.72 -5.19
CA THR A 90 13.79 10.53 -4.08
C THR A 90 14.82 10.67 -2.93
N ARG A 91 16.04 10.14 -3.08
CA ARG A 91 17.14 10.29 -2.12
C ARG A 91 17.97 11.57 -2.34
N SER A 92 17.68 12.35 -3.39
CA SER A 92 18.49 13.51 -3.77
C SER A 92 18.12 14.81 -3.07
#